data_AF-X0UW38-F1
#
_entry.id   AF-X0UW38-F1
#
_cell.length_a   1.000
_cell.length_b   1.000
_cell.length_c   1.000
_cell.angle_alpha   90.00
_cell.angle_beta   90.00
_cell.angle_gamma   90.00
#
_symmetry.space_group_name_H-M   'P 1'
#
loop_
_entity.id
_entity.type
_entity.pdbx_description
1 polymer ?
#
loop_
_entity_poly.entity_id
_entity_poly.type
_entity_poly.pdbx_seq_one_letter_code
_entity_poly.pdbx_strand_id
1 'polypeptide(L)'
;FFYDNTGEALQSEAKRVWVEPQDWNGSNTLKLYTYGAAQNTPGELYVIIEDSAGLFAKVVDPNAAIFTTEEWTEWEIPLNDVAAGGVNLAAVTKLVIGIADLAGQAEANGILYVDDIRRDPPVVVSLDPDHVVVTKTFVAPIIDGQWDAVWNDVNETRCLITDMVNTDSETPEDANDLSAIFKAFFDDNNFYIFVEVQDSVIDYEFSDWQGDGVEIYFDGDYSHGDSYDGVNDNQIRITVDDVELADINSNLPVEGTVFKVVLTDSGYNIEASFPLEALQIYP
;
A
#
# COMPACT_ATOMS: atom_id res chain seq x y z
N PHE A 1 -16.25 -9.78 12.06
CA PHE A 1 -17.57 -10.32 12.49
C PHE A 1 -17.60 -11.83 12.22
N PHE A 2 -18.59 -12.57 12.74
CA PHE A 2 -18.73 -14.00 12.45
C PHE A 2 -20.09 -14.31 11.86
N TYR A 3 -20.11 -15.33 11.03
CA TYR A 3 -21.27 -15.82 10.30
C TYR A 3 -21.53 -17.28 10.73
N ASP A 4 -22.78 -17.60 11.02
CA ASP A 4 -23.22 -18.91 11.49
C ASP A 4 -24.26 -19.48 10.52
N ASN A 5 -23.90 -20.54 9.80
CA ASN A 5 -24.77 -21.26 8.87
C ASN A 5 -25.19 -22.64 9.42
N THR A 6 -25.49 -22.74 10.72
CA THR A 6 -25.91 -24.00 11.34
C THR A 6 -27.41 -24.34 11.16
N GLY A 7 -28.12 -23.66 10.25
CA GLY A 7 -29.55 -23.85 9.96
C GLY A 7 -29.87 -24.68 8.70
N GLU A 8 -31.17 -24.81 8.35
CA GLU A 8 -31.67 -25.53 7.16
C GLU A 8 -31.68 -24.69 5.86
N ALA A 9 -30.93 -23.59 5.81
CA ALA A 9 -30.94 -22.68 4.65
C ALA A 9 -29.90 -23.11 3.62
N LEU A 10 -30.33 -23.27 2.35
CA LEU A 10 -29.45 -23.63 1.21
C LEU A 10 -28.35 -22.58 0.91
N GLN A 11 -28.53 -21.37 1.45
CA GLN A 11 -27.59 -20.26 1.39
C GLN A 11 -27.78 -19.46 2.68
N SER A 12 -26.69 -19.03 3.30
CA SER A 12 -26.80 -17.84 4.13
C SER A 12 -25.79 -16.74 3.78
N GLU A 13 -26.21 -15.53 4.10
CA GLU A 13 -25.67 -14.30 3.53
C GLU A 13 -25.65 -13.21 4.60
N ALA A 14 -24.50 -12.57 4.77
CA ALA A 14 -24.39 -11.28 5.44
C ALA A 14 -24.56 -10.16 4.40
N LYS A 15 -25.38 -9.16 4.70
CA LYS A 15 -25.75 -8.08 3.77
C LYS A 15 -25.45 -6.71 4.34
N ARG A 16 -24.75 -5.90 3.57
CA ARG A 16 -24.62 -4.46 3.78
C ARG A 16 -25.36 -3.72 2.68
N VAL A 17 -26.32 -2.89 3.07
CA VAL A 17 -27.06 -2.00 2.17
C VAL A 17 -26.71 -0.56 2.52
N TRP A 18 -26.44 0.26 1.51
CA TRP A 18 -26.27 1.71 1.64
C TRP A 18 -27.51 2.42 1.08
N VAL A 19 -28.02 3.40 1.83
CA VAL A 19 -29.15 4.24 1.39
C VAL A 19 -28.70 5.19 0.29
N GLU A 20 -27.53 5.80 0.48
CA GLU A 20 -26.86 6.62 -0.53
C GLU A 20 -25.86 5.75 -1.31
N PRO A 21 -25.90 5.77 -2.66
CA PRO A 21 -24.93 5.05 -3.47
C PRO A 21 -23.49 5.43 -3.12
N GLN A 22 -22.62 4.43 -3.05
CA GLN A 22 -21.20 4.59 -2.79
C GLN A 22 -20.44 4.63 -4.12
N ASP A 23 -19.54 5.60 -4.26
CA ASP A 23 -18.58 5.61 -5.36
C ASP A 23 -17.40 4.71 -5.01
N TRP A 24 -17.33 3.58 -5.71
CA TRP A 24 -16.28 2.58 -5.57
C TRP A 24 -15.19 2.71 -6.63
N ASN A 25 -15.26 3.70 -7.52
CA ASN A 25 -14.17 3.98 -8.45
C ASN A 25 -12.90 4.39 -7.72
N GLY A 26 -11.76 4.21 -8.39
CA GLY A 26 -10.46 4.50 -7.80
C GLY A 26 -9.94 3.40 -6.86
N SER A 27 -10.54 2.21 -6.83
CA SER A 27 -9.91 1.02 -6.24
C SER A 27 -10.07 -0.13 -7.22
N ASN A 28 -9.03 -0.96 -7.37
CA ASN A 28 -9.07 -2.11 -8.29
C ASN A 28 -9.52 -3.40 -7.59
N THR A 29 -9.55 -3.43 -6.25
CA THR A 29 -9.73 -4.64 -5.45
C THR A 29 -10.55 -4.40 -4.19
N LEU A 30 -11.43 -5.35 -3.88
CA LEU A 30 -12.04 -5.52 -2.57
C LEU A 30 -11.34 -6.68 -1.85
N LYS A 31 -10.94 -6.49 -0.60
CA LYS A 31 -10.25 -7.48 0.23
C LYS A 31 -11.12 -7.92 1.40
N LEU A 32 -11.07 -9.21 1.71
CA LEU A 32 -11.63 -9.81 2.91
C LEU A 32 -10.56 -10.71 3.55
N TYR A 33 -10.39 -10.63 4.86
CA TYR A 33 -9.70 -11.68 5.61
C TYR A 33 -10.72 -12.66 6.16
N THR A 34 -10.47 -13.94 5.96
CA THR A 34 -11.41 -14.98 6.37
C THR A 34 -10.73 -16.09 7.16
N TYR A 35 -11.46 -16.69 8.10
CA TYR A 35 -11.01 -17.83 8.87
C TYR A 35 -12.16 -18.84 8.97
N GLY A 36 -11.96 -20.01 8.37
CA GLY A 36 -12.89 -21.13 8.40
C GLY A 36 -12.64 -22.06 9.59
N ALA A 37 -13.28 -23.22 9.59
CA ALA A 37 -13.04 -24.22 10.61
C ALA A 37 -13.00 -25.62 10.01
N ALA A 38 -12.09 -26.48 10.46
CA ALA A 38 -11.86 -27.78 9.83
C ALA A 38 -13.09 -28.70 9.91
N GLN A 39 -13.99 -28.45 10.87
CA GLN A 39 -15.26 -29.16 11.04
C GLN A 39 -16.40 -28.66 10.14
N ASN A 40 -16.22 -27.55 9.41
CA ASN A 40 -17.25 -27.05 8.51
C ASN A 40 -17.48 -28.05 7.36
N THR A 41 -18.72 -28.22 6.93
CA THR A 41 -19.00 -28.88 5.65
C THR A 41 -18.55 -27.94 4.53
N PRO A 42 -17.70 -28.39 3.57
CA PRO A 42 -17.20 -27.52 2.50
C PRO A 42 -18.28 -26.75 1.76
N GLY A 43 -18.00 -25.49 1.45
CA GLY A 43 -18.92 -24.56 0.79
C GLY A 43 -18.16 -23.56 -0.07
N GLU A 44 -18.87 -22.97 -1.02
CA GLU A 44 -18.36 -21.97 -1.95
C GLU A 44 -18.55 -20.56 -1.37
N LEU A 45 -17.46 -19.90 -0.98
CA LEU A 45 -17.47 -18.50 -0.56
C LEU A 45 -17.67 -17.59 -1.78
N TYR A 46 -18.55 -16.61 -1.66
CA TYR A 46 -18.81 -15.63 -2.71
C TYR A 46 -19.15 -14.26 -2.16
N VAL A 47 -18.98 -13.25 -3.01
CA VAL A 47 -19.53 -11.91 -2.83
C VAL A 47 -20.52 -11.56 -3.94
N ILE A 48 -21.51 -10.73 -3.60
CA ILE A 48 -22.36 -10.06 -4.60
C ILE A 48 -22.27 -8.56 -4.38
N ILE A 49 -22.00 -7.83 -5.46
CA ILE A 49 -21.99 -6.36 -5.46
C ILE A 49 -23.08 -5.88 -6.42
N GLU A 50 -23.96 -4.99 -5.94
CA GLU A 50 -25.10 -4.45 -6.69
C GLU A 50 -25.08 -2.92 -6.70
N ASP A 51 -25.42 -2.33 -7.84
CA ASP A 51 -25.52 -0.89 -8.03
C ASP A 51 -26.94 -0.35 -7.79
N SER A 52 -27.10 0.98 -7.89
CA SER A 52 -28.39 1.66 -7.71
C SER A 52 -29.40 1.38 -8.82
N ALA A 53 -28.98 0.82 -9.96
CA ALA A 53 -29.85 0.36 -11.03
C ALA A 53 -30.32 -1.08 -10.81
N GLY A 54 -29.82 -1.77 -9.77
CA GLY A 54 -30.13 -3.16 -9.45
C GLY A 54 -29.34 -4.17 -10.29
N LEU A 55 -28.32 -3.74 -11.03
CA LEU A 55 -27.39 -4.65 -11.70
C LEU A 55 -26.41 -5.19 -10.67
N PHE A 56 -26.10 -6.48 -10.74
CA PHE A 56 -25.20 -7.13 -9.80
C PHE A 56 -24.24 -8.10 -10.47
N ALA A 57 -23.09 -8.32 -9.84
CA ALA A 57 -22.14 -9.37 -10.20
C ALA A 57 -21.86 -10.24 -8.96
N LYS A 58 -21.78 -11.55 -9.17
CA LYS A 58 -21.35 -12.53 -8.16
C LYS A 58 -19.91 -12.94 -8.46
N VAL A 59 -19.03 -12.80 -7.49
CA VAL A 59 -17.63 -13.28 -7.58
C VAL A 59 -17.45 -14.39 -6.56
N VAL A 60 -16.88 -15.51 -7.00
CA VAL A 60 -16.65 -16.71 -6.20
C VAL A 60 -15.16 -16.78 -5.85
N ASP A 61 -14.87 -17.16 -4.62
CA ASP A 61 -13.49 -17.43 -4.19
C ASP A 61 -12.94 -18.65 -4.95
N PRO A 62 -11.79 -18.53 -5.65
CA PRO A 62 -11.19 -19.66 -6.37
C PRO A 62 -10.70 -20.78 -5.44
N ASN A 63 -10.47 -20.50 -4.15
CA ASN A 63 -10.05 -21.48 -3.16
C ASN A 63 -11.26 -22.20 -2.53
N ALA A 64 -11.63 -23.35 -3.08
CA ALA A 64 -12.72 -24.19 -2.57
C ALA A 64 -12.51 -24.72 -1.14
N ALA A 65 -11.31 -24.60 -0.57
CA ALA A 65 -11.02 -25.03 0.80
C ALA A 65 -11.19 -23.91 1.84
N ILE A 66 -11.39 -22.65 1.42
CA ILE A 66 -11.33 -21.49 2.33
C ILE A 66 -12.28 -21.58 3.52
N PHE A 67 -13.47 -22.18 3.33
CA PHE A 67 -14.44 -22.37 4.41
C PHE A 67 -14.02 -23.41 5.46
N THR A 68 -13.03 -24.25 5.15
CA THR A 68 -12.47 -25.28 6.05
C THR A 68 -11.06 -24.97 6.54
N THR A 69 -10.49 -23.84 6.12
CA THR A 69 -9.12 -23.44 6.46
C THR A 69 -9.08 -22.78 7.84
N GLU A 70 -8.38 -23.40 8.80
CA GLU A 70 -8.13 -22.86 10.15
C GLU A 70 -6.93 -21.89 10.17
N GLU A 71 -6.93 -20.94 9.25
CA GLU A 71 -5.90 -19.91 9.11
C GLU A 71 -6.52 -18.66 8.50
N TRP A 72 -6.08 -17.50 8.96
CA TRP A 72 -6.51 -16.22 8.40
C TRP A 72 -5.99 -16.11 6.97
N THR A 73 -6.91 -16.19 6.00
CA THR A 73 -6.61 -16.18 4.57
C THR A 73 -7.19 -14.93 3.94
N GLU A 74 -6.34 -14.16 3.26
CA GLU A 74 -6.76 -13.02 2.45
C GLU A 74 -7.41 -13.50 1.15
N TRP A 75 -8.56 -12.91 0.81
CA TRP A 75 -9.19 -13.06 -0.48
C TRP A 75 -9.30 -11.71 -1.18
N GLU A 76 -8.63 -11.60 -2.33
CA GLU A 76 -8.71 -10.43 -3.21
C GLU A 76 -9.78 -10.64 -4.29
N ILE A 77 -10.67 -9.65 -4.42
CA ILE A 77 -11.76 -9.61 -5.41
C ILE A 77 -11.49 -8.49 -6.40
N PRO A 78 -11.16 -8.80 -7.66
CA PRO A 78 -10.97 -7.79 -8.70
C PRO A 78 -12.27 -7.05 -9.00
N LEU A 79 -12.32 -5.75 -8.74
CA LEU A 79 -13.49 -4.91 -9.04
C LEU A 79 -13.70 -4.73 -10.55
N ASN A 80 -12.66 -4.95 -11.36
CA ASN A 80 -12.78 -4.98 -12.82
C ASN A 80 -13.70 -6.10 -13.32
N ASP A 81 -13.69 -7.27 -12.66
CA ASP A 81 -14.57 -8.38 -13.03
C ASP A 81 -16.04 -8.06 -12.68
N VAL A 82 -16.24 -7.32 -11.58
CA VAL A 82 -17.55 -6.81 -11.16
C VAL A 82 -18.09 -5.80 -12.19
N ALA A 83 -17.25 -4.86 -12.63
CA ALA A 83 -17.59 -3.89 -13.66
C ALA A 83 -17.85 -4.54 -15.02
N ALA A 84 -17.05 -5.56 -15.40
CA ALA A 84 -17.28 -6.35 -16.61
C ALA A 84 -18.62 -7.10 -16.60
N GLY A 85 -19.12 -7.45 -15.41
CA GLY A 85 -20.48 -7.96 -15.18
C GLY A 85 -21.60 -6.93 -15.40
N GLY A 86 -21.26 -5.67 -15.70
CA GLY A 86 -22.20 -4.58 -15.99
C GLY A 86 -22.58 -3.73 -14.79
N VAL A 87 -21.98 -3.96 -13.61
CA VAL A 87 -22.25 -3.19 -12.40
C VAL A 87 -21.57 -1.82 -12.47
N ASN A 88 -22.32 -0.76 -12.19
CA ASN A 88 -21.74 0.59 -12.09
C ASN A 88 -21.08 0.79 -10.71
N LEU A 89 -19.75 0.70 -10.66
CA LEU A 89 -18.98 0.93 -9.44
C LEU A 89 -19.12 2.35 -8.87
N ALA A 90 -19.55 3.34 -9.66
CA ALA A 90 -19.81 4.69 -9.15
C ALA A 90 -21.06 4.78 -8.25
N ALA A 91 -21.86 3.73 -8.20
CA ALA A 91 -23.19 3.78 -7.61
C ALA A 91 -23.55 2.50 -6.83
N VAL A 92 -22.59 1.90 -6.13
CA VAL A 92 -22.78 0.66 -5.36
C VAL A 92 -23.75 0.89 -4.19
N THR A 93 -24.76 0.05 -4.06
CA THR A 93 -25.77 0.13 -2.98
C THR A 93 -25.84 -1.12 -2.12
N LYS A 94 -25.23 -2.23 -2.54
CA LYS A 94 -25.26 -3.49 -1.79
C LYS A 94 -23.98 -4.29 -1.92
N LEU A 95 -23.51 -4.82 -0.79
CA LEU A 95 -22.50 -5.86 -0.69
C LEU A 95 -23.09 -7.04 0.06
N VAL A 96 -22.96 -8.23 -0.51
CA VAL A 96 -23.35 -9.50 0.10
C VAL A 96 -22.11 -10.37 0.20
N ILE A 97 -21.94 -11.04 1.33
CA ILE A 97 -20.94 -12.09 1.52
C ILE A 97 -21.72 -13.35 1.90
N GLY A 98 -21.53 -14.44 1.19
CA GLY A 98 -22.31 -15.66 1.39
C GLY A 98 -21.51 -16.93 1.17
N ILE A 99 -22.06 -18.02 1.70
CA ILE A 99 -21.58 -19.38 1.45
C ILE A 99 -22.70 -20.13 0.74
N ALA A 100 -22.37 -20.75 -0.39
CA ALA A 100 -23.27 -21.62 -1.14
C ALA A 100 -22.83 -23.08 -1.06
N ASP A 101 -23.77 -23.99 -1.30
CA ASP A 101 -23.48 -25.41 -1.43
C ASP A 101 -22.57 -25.70 -2.63
N LEU A 102 -21.63 -26.61 -2.45
CA LEU A 102 -20.85 -27.16 -3.56
C LEU A 102 -21.66 -28.23 -4.29
N ALA A 103 -21.73 -28.14 -5.61
CA ALA A 103 -22.48 -29.08 -6.43
C ALA A 103 -22.01 -30.53 -6.20
N GLY A 104 -22.95 -31.40 -5.81
CA GLY A 104 -22.67 -32.82 -5.54
C GLY A 104 -22.05 -33.11 -4.17
N GLN A 105 -21.95 -32.12 -3.28
CA GLN A 105 -21.56 -32.28 -1.88
C GLN A 105 -22.77 -32.18 -0.95
N ALA A 106 -22.55 -32.48 0.33
CA ALA A 106 -23.53 -32.17 1.38
C ALA A 106 -23.69 -30.64 1.53
N GLU A 107 -24.83 -30.22 2.08
CA GLU A 107 -25.14 -28.80 2.32
C GLU A 107 -24.05 -28.14 3.17
N ALA A 108 -23.59 -26.97 2.73
CA ALA A 108 -22.56 -26.21 3.40
C ALA A 108 -23.08 -25.79 4.79
N ASN A 109 -22.31 -26.09 5.83
CA ASN A 109 -22.73 -25.89 7.21
C ASN A 109 -21.51 -25.56 8.06
N GLY A 110 -21.61 -24.53 8.91
CA GLY A 110 -20.49 -24.13 9.76
C GLY A 110 -20.39 -22.63 10.03
N ILE A 111 -19.24 -22.22 10.54
CA ILE A 111 -18.94 -20.84 10.92
C ILE A 111 -17.79 -20.30 10.06
N LEU A 112 -17.97 -19.10 9.52
CA LEU A 112 -16.91 -18.32 8.89
C LEU A 112 -16.69 -17.04 9.69
N TYR A 113 -15.45 -16.77 10.07
CA TYR A 113 -15.05 -15.46 10.56
C TYR A 113 -14.59 -14.61 9.39
N VAL A 114 -15.00 -13.36 9.37
CA VAL A 114 -14.63 -12.39 8.34
C VAL A 114 -14.17 -11.12 9.04
N ASP A 115 -12.98 -10.64 8.70
CA ASP A 115 -12.43 -9.37 9.15
C ASP A 115 -11.83 -8.57 8.00
N ASP A 116 -11.38 -7.36 8.31
CA ASP A 116 -10.66 -6.47 7.38
C ASP A 116 -11.34 -6.37 6.01
N ILE A 117 -12.66 -6.13 6.01
CA ILE A 117 -13.38 -5.77 4.79
C ILE A 117 -12.97 -4.36 4.41
N ARG A 118 -12.05 -4.29 3.46
CA ARG A 118 -11.55 -3.03 2.93
C ARG A 118 -11.59 -3.08 1.42
N ARG A 119 -12.04 -1.98 0.81
CA ARG A 119 -11.51 -1.67 -0.52
C ARG A 119 -10.06 -1.33 -0.25
N ASP A 120 -9.14 -2.00 -0.93
CA ASP A 120 -7.77 -1.51 -0.92
C ASP A 120 -7.86 -0.03 -1.35
N PRO A 121 -7.11 0.91 -0.75
CA PRO A 121 -6.90 2.17 -1.46
C PRO A 121 -6.49 1.80 -2.89
N PRO A 122 -6.73 2.68 -3.88
CA PRO A 122 -6.06 2.46 -5.16
C PRO A 122 -4.64 2.04 -4.81
N VAL A 123 -4.14 0.93 -5.37
CA VAL A 123 -2.79 1.06 -5.92
C VAL A 123 -2.97 2.30 -6.75
N VAL A 124 -2.47 3.43 -6.24
CA VAL A 124 -2.41 4.60 -7.06
C VAL A 124 -1.27 4.24 -7.97
N VAL A 125 -1.57 3.37 -8.95
CA VAL A 125 -0.99 3.53 -10.26
C VAL A 125 -1.59 4.86 -10.64
N SER A 126 -0.90 5.91 -10.22
CA SER A 126 -1.11 7.18 -10.83
C SER A 126 -1.05 6.89 -12.32
N LEU A 127 -2.14 7.21 -13.02
CA LEU A 127 -2.17 7.07 -14.47
C LEU A 127 -1.12 7.99 -15.12
N ASP A 128 -0.51 8.85 -14.30
CA ASP A 128 0.75 9.49 -14.51
C ASP A 128 1.88 8.77 -13.73
N PRO A 129 2.81 8.06 -14.38
CA PRO A 129 3.94 7.42 -13.67
C PRO A 129 4.75 8.39 -12.78
N ASP A 130 4.56 9.71 -12.94
CA ASP A 130 5.30 10.75 -12.23
C ASP A 130 4.56 11.32 -11.00
N HIS A 131 3.39 10.78 -10.60
CA HIS A 131 2.70 11.20 -9.37
C HIS A 131 2.50 10.06 -8.37
N VAL A 132 2.69 10.35 -7.08
CA VAL A 132 2.46 9.42 -5.97
C VAL A 132 1.45 10.05 -5.01
N VAL A 133 0.44 9.28 -4.58
CA VAL A 133 -0.48 9.72 -3.53
C VAL A 133 0.08 9.31 -2.17
N VAL A 134 0.33 10.30 -1.34
CA VAL A 134 0.81 10.12 0.03
C VAL A 134 -0.40 10.20 0.97
N THR A 135 -0.61 9.15 1.78
CA THR A 135 -1.81 9.03 2.61
C THR A 135 -1.59 9.68 3.98
N LYS A 136 -2.65 10.24 4.57
CA LYS A 136 -2.61 10.75 5.95
C LYS A 136 -2.72 9.60 6.95
N THR A 137 -1.84 9.56 7.95
CA THR A 137 -1.88 8.63 9.08
C THR A 137 -2.28 9.32 10.39
N PHE A 138 -2.74 8.52 11.36
CA PHE A 138 -2.93 8.94 12.76
C PHE A 138 -1.97 8.23 13.73
N VAL A 139 -1.09 7.38 13.19
CA VAL A 139 -0.10 6.61 13.94
C VAL A 139 1.26 6.92 13.32
N ALA A 140 2.14 7.57 14.08
CA ALA A 140 3.51 7.81 13.65
C ALA A 140 4.37 6.54 13.83
N PRO A 141 5.29 6.24 12.90
CA PRO A 141 6.28 5.18 13.04
C PRO A 141 7.32 5.57 14.10
N ILE A 142 8.03 4.56 14.60
CA ILE A 142 9.22 4.76 15.42
C ILE A 142 10.39 4.82 14.46
N ILE A 143 11.02 6.00 14.34
CA ILE A 143 12.16 6.17 13.43
C ILE A 143 13.38 5.40 13.97
N ASP A 144 13.52 4.15 13.56
CA ASP A 144 14.59 3.25 13.96
C ASP A 144 15.11 2.35 12.82
N GLY A 145 14.59 2.54 11.60
CA GLY A 145 15.01 1.82 10.40
C GLY A 145 14.51 0.37 10.35
N GLN A 146 13.64 -0.02 11.29
CA GLN A 146 12.95 -1.31 11.28
C GLN A 146 11.56 -1.18 10.67
N TRP A 147 11.03 -2.31 10.20
CA TRP A 147 9.68 -2.33 9.64
C TRP A 147 8.60 -2.26 10.73
N ASP A 148 7.89 -1.13 10.78
CA ASP A 148 6.67 -0.98 11.56
C ASP A 148 5.40 -1.43 10.81
N ALA A 149 4.43 -1.95 11.56
CA ALA A 149 3.14 -2.37 11.01
C ALA A 149 2.37 -1.24 10.28
N VAL A 150 2.62 0.03 10.61
CA VAL A 150 1.98 1.18 9.96
C VAL A 150 2.35 1.32 8.48
N TRP A 151 3.52 0.80 8.07
CA TRP A 151 3.93 0.79 6.66
C TRP A 151 3.10 -0.15 5.79
N ASN A 152 2.38 -1.11 6.40
CA ASN A 152 1.47 -2.00 5.67
C ASN A 152 0.20 -1.28 5.17
N ASP A 153 -0.13 -0.12 5.72
CA ASP A 153 -1.35 0.61 5.41
C ASP A 153 -1.20 1.58 4.23
N VAL A 154 0.00 1.65 3.63
CA VAL A 154 0.30 2.53 2.49
C VAL A 154 0.87 1.77 1.30
N ASN A 155 0.66 2.34 0.12
CA ASN A 155 1.23 1.83 -1.12
C ASN A 155 2.76 1.96 -1.11
N GLU A 156 3.40 0.99 -1.73
CA GLU A 156 4.81 1.07 -2.12
C GLU A 156 4.96 1.65 -3.53
N THR A 157 6.05 2.37 -3.74
CA THR A 157 6.47 2.90 -5.03
C THR A 157 7.88 2.38 -5.33
N ARG A 158 8.11 1.88 -6.54
CA ARG A 158 9.44 1.44 -6.97
C ARG A 158 10.24 2.62 -7.49
N CYS A 159 11.47 2.77 -7.01
CA CYS A 159 12.49 3.64 -7.57
C CYS A 159 13.52 2.77 -8.31
N LEU A 160 13.51 2.84 -9.64
CA LEU A 160 14.46 2.12 -10.48
C LEU A 160 15.52 3.08 -10.97
N ILE A 161 16.77 2.61 -11.07
CA ILE A 161 17.75 3.32 -11.88
C ILE A 161 17.40 3.11 -13.35
N THR A 162 16.89 4.18 -13.96
CA THR A 162 16.53 4.19 -15.37
C THR A 162 17.60 4.85 -16.22
N ASP A 163 18.47 5.68 -15.63
CA ASP A 163 19.51 6.42 -16.34
C ASP A 163 20.85 6.43 -15.58
N MET A 164 21.89 5.94 -16.25
CA MET A 164 23.28 6.03 -15.81
C MET A 164 23.88 7.36 -16.32
N VAL A 165 24.05 8.32 -15.42
CA VAL A 165 24.44 9.70 -15.79
C VAL A 165 25.94 9.84 -16.10
N ASN A 166 26.79 8.93 -15.61
CA ASN A 166 28.23 8.95 -15.84
C ASN A 166 28.71 7.69 -16.59
N THR A 167 29.55 7.89 -17.61
CA THR A 167 30.16 6.79 -18.39
C THR A 167 31.16 5.96 -17.60
N ASP A 168 31.63 6.47 -16.46
CA ASP A 168 32.59 5.80 -15.58
C ASP A 168 31.90 4.93 -14.50
N SER A 169 30.57 4.99 -14.39
CA SER A 169 29.80 4.20 -13.41
C SER A 169 29.59 2.77 -13.90
N GLU A 170 29.73 1.80 -13.00
CA GLU A 170 29.47 0.39 -13.29
C GLU A 170 27.97 0.18 -13.54
N THR A 171 27.62 -0.66 -14.52
CA THR A 171 26.21 -0.93 -14.83
C THR A 171 25.64 -1.88 -13.78
N PRO A 172 24.43 -1.62 -13.24
CA PRO A 172 23.79 -2.53 -12.31
C PRO A 172 23.70 -3.94 -12.89
N GLU A 173 23.94 -4.94 -12.05
CA GLU A 173 24.02 -6.34 -12.49
C GLU A 173 22.67 -6.88 -12.97
N ASP A 174 21.59 -6.43 -12.34
CA ASP A 174 20.21 -6.70 -12.75
C ASP A 174 19.26 -5.57 -12.31
N ALA A 175 17.94 -5.78 -12.49
CA ALA A 175 16.92 -4.77 -12.21
C ALA A 175 16.65 -4.54 -10.71
N ASN A 176 17.20 -5.38 -9.83
CA ASN A 176 17.16 -5.20 -8.39
C ASN A 176 18.46 -4.57 -7.86
N ASP A 177 19.57 -4.69 -8.59
CA ASP A 177 20.82 -4.06 -8.21
C ASP A 177 20.72 -2.53 -8.33
N LEU A 178 21.27 -1.84 -7.31
CA LEU A 178 21.19 -0.40 -7.11
C LEU A 178 19.76 0.15 -7.34
N SER A 179 18.77 -0.46 -6.68
CA SER A 179 17.34 -0.10 -6.80
C SER A 179 16.71 0.12 -5.43
N ALA A 180 15.53 0.74 -5.38
CA ALA A 180 14.79 0.87 -4.12
C ALA A 180 13.29 0.69 -4.29
N ILE A 181 12.63 0.32 -3.20
CA ILE A 181 11.21 0.58 -3.01
C ILE A 181 11.03 1.55 -1.86
N PHE A 182 10.03 2.43 -1.93
CA PHE A 182 9.72 3.32 -0.85
C PHE A 182 8.23 3.39 -0.54
N LYS A 183 7.92 3.73 0.71
CA LYS A 183 6.57 3.97 1.22
C LYS A 183 6.56 5.32 1.91
N ALA A 184 5.45 6.04 1.81
CA ALA A 184 5.31 7.35 2.44
C ALA A 184 3.88 7.60 2.96
N PHE A 185 3.79 8.28 4.10
CA PHE A 185 2.58 8.89 4.64
C PHE A 185 2.91 10.19 5.37
N PHE A 186 1.90 10.97 5.73
CA PHE A 186 2.07 12.18 6.55
C PHE A 186 1.09 12.19 7.71
N ASP A 187 1.40 12.89 8.81
CA ASP A 187 0.44 13.25 9.85
C ASP A 187 0.25 14.77 9.91
N ASP A 188 -0.33 15.30 11.00
CA ASP A 188 -0.53 16.75 11.14
C ASP A 188 0.78 17.57 11.23
N ASN A 189 1.92 16.92 11.51
CA ASN A 189 3.19 17.59 11.80
C ASN A 189 4.33 17.15 10.88
N ASN A 190 4.36 15.90 10.43
CA ASN A 190 5.51 15.33 9.72
C ASN A 190 5.09 14.58 8.45
N PHE A 191 5.97 14.62 7.47
CA PHE A 191 6.07 13.67 6.38
C PHE A 191 7.00 12.52 6.80
N TYR A 192 6.62 11.29 6.47
CA TYR A 192 7.39 10.09 6.80
C TYR A 192 7.69 9.29 5.54
N ILE A 193 8.89 8.70 5.49
CA ILE A 193 9.30 7.81 4.41
C ILE A 193 10.06 6.59 4.96
N PHE A 194 9.81 5.44 4.36
CA PHE A 194 10.61 4.23 4.51
C PHE A 194 11.12 3.81 3.14
N VAL A 195 12.43 3.59 3.00
CA VAL A 195 13.09 3.22 1.75
C VAL A 195 13.86 1.93 1.98
N GLU A 196 13.57 0.90 1.19
CA GLU A 196 14.33 -0.35 1.16
C GLU A 196 15.21 -0.33 -0.08
N VAL A 197 16.51 -0.13 0.11
CA VAL A 197 17.50 -0.14 -0.95
C VAL A 197 18.03 -1.56 -1.12
N GLN A 198 18.00 -2.03 -2.35
CA GLN A 198 18.67 -3.22 -2.82
C GLN A 198 19.97 -2.81 -3.50
N ASP A 199 21.07 -3.04 -2.80
CA ASP A 199 22.43 -2.84 -3.27
C ASP A 199 23.34 -3.72 -2.41
N SER A 200 23.97 -4.72 -3.02
CA SER A 200 24.81 -5.65 -2.27
C SER A 200 26.23 -5.13 -2.02
N VAL A 201 26.61 -3.99 -2.62
CA VAL A 201 27.95 -3.42 -2.56
C VAL A 201 27.89 -2.01 -1.99
N ILE A 202 28.08 -1.89 -0.68
CA ILE A 202 27.98 -0.59 -0.01
C ILE A 202 29.28 0.23 -0.11
N ASP A 203 29.19 1.45 -0.66
CA ASP A 203 30.26 2.45 -0.69
C ASP A 203 30.08 3.53 0.40
N TYR A 204 31.06 3.58 1.30
CA TYR A 204 31.17 4.56 2.40
C TYR A 204 32.28 5.60 2.18
N GLU A 205 33.01 5.54 1.06
CA GLU A 205 34.21 6.38 0.84
C GLU A 205 33.85 7.86 0.71
N PHE A 206 32.61 8.16 0.33
CA PHE A 206 32.13 9.51 0.09
C PHE A 206 30.88 9.82 0.91
N SER A 207 30.85 11.01 1.50
CA SER A 207 29.64 11.57 2.13
C SER A 207 28.84 12.45 1.15
N ASP A 208 29.27 12.52 -0.12
CA ASP A 208 28.58 13.26 -1.17
C ASP A 208 27.79 12.33 -2.11
N TRP A 209 27.41 12.79 -3.30
CA TRP A 209 26.59 12.02 -4.26
C TRP A 209 27.33 10.80 -4.81
N GLN A 210 28.63 10.69 -4.58
CA GLN A 210 29.45 9.58 -5.04
C GLN A 210 29.32 8.34 -4.15
N GLY A 211 28.91 8.51 -2.89
CA GLY A 211 28.72 7.42 -1.95
C GLY A 211 27.26 7.01 -1.87
N ASP A 212 27.02 5.85 -1.26
CA ASP A 212 25.66 5.31 -1.24
C ASP A 212 24.76 6.08 -0.30
N GLY A 213 23.57 6.37 -0.81
CA GLY A 213 22.58 7.13 -0.10
C GLY A 213 21.32 7.33 -0.94
N VAL A 214 20.32 7.92 -0.32
CA VAL A 214 19.07 8.29 -0.98
C VAL A 214 18.94 9.80 -0.94
N GLU A 215 18.56 10.38 -2.08
CA GLU A 215 18.22 11.80 -2.20
C GLU A 215 16.71 11.99 -2.31
N ILE A 216 16.20 12.98 -1.58
CA ILE A 216 14.79 13.32 -1.50
C ILE A 216 14.66 14.80 -1.80
N TYR A 217 13.77 15.13 -2.73
CA TYR A 217 13.55 16.49 -3.22
C TYR A 217 12.13 16.93 -2.84
N PHE A 218 12.01 18.13 -2.28
CA PHE A 218 10.72 18.76 -1.96
C PHE A 218 10.63 20.12 -2.65
N ASP A 219 9.45 20.43 -3.19
CA ASP A 219 8.99 21.76 -3.61
C ASP A 219 7.71 22.01 -2.79
N GLY A 220 7.87 22.73 -1.67
CA GLY A 220 6.86 22.78 -0.61
C GLY A 220 5.59 23.54 -1.00
N ASP A 221 5.71 24.54 -1.86
CA ASP A 221 4.57 25.34 -2.36
C ASP A 221 4.13 24.98 -3.79
N TYR A 222 4.77 23.97 -4.39
CA TYR A 222 4.49 23.52 -5.75
C TYR A 222 4.73 24.64 -6.78
N SER A 223 5.77 25.45 -6.57
CA SER A 223 6.13 26.56 -7.47
C SER A 223 6.52 26.08 -8.86
N HIS A 224 7.05 24.85 -8.97
CA HIS A 224 7.45 24.20 -10.22
C HIS A 224 8.45 25.03 -11.03
N GLY A 225 9.37 25.71 -10.32
CA GLY A 225 10.46 26.44 -10.94
C GLY A 225 11.51 25.51 -11.54
N ASP A 226 12.21 25.98 -12.58
CA ASP A 226 13.39 25.28 -13.14
C ASP A 226 14.65 25.43 -12.25
N SER A 227 14.51 25.95 -11.02
CA SER A 227 15.61 26.26 -10.10
C SER A 227 15.10 26.41 -8.67
N TYR A 228 15.91 25.99 -7.69
CA TYR A 228 15.66 26.20 -6.27
C TYR A 228 15.44 27.69 -5.97
N ASP A 229 14.31 28.02 -5.36
CA ASP A 229 13.90 29.37 -5.03
C ASP A 229 14.47 29.86 -3.69
N GLY A 230 14.98 28.94 -2.87
CA GLY A 230 15.52 29.21 -1.55
C GLY A 230 14.46 29.60 -0.51
N VAL A 231 13.19 29.27 -0.73
CA VAL A 231 12.08 29.45 0.20
C VAL A 231 11.51 28.11 0.71
N ASN A 232 11.21 27.17 -0.18
CA ASN A 232 10.62 25.87 0.17
C ASN A 232 11.07 24.71 -0.75
N ASP A 233 12.08 24.95 -1.58
CA ASP A 233 12.75 23.90 -2.32
C ASP A 233 13.89 23.28 -1.49
N ASN A 234 13.80 21.98 -1.21
CA ASN A 234 14.79 21.24 -0.44
C ASN A 234 15.36 20.06 -1.23
N GLN A 235 16.66 19.84 -1.13
CA GLN A 235 17.33 18.61 -1.55
C GLN A 235 18.01 18.02 -0.32
N ILE A 236 17.58 16.84 0.07
CA ILE A 236 18.04 16.14 1.27
C ILE A 236 18.73 14.86 0.84
N ARG A 237 19.92 14.56 1.37
CA ARG A 237 20.53 13.23 1.26
C ARG A 237 20.68 12.60 2.62
N ILE A 238 20.33 11.33 2.66
CA ILE A 238 20.65 10.43 3.77
C ILE A 238 21.66 9.42 3.23
N THR A 239 22.89 9.51 3.71
CA THR A 239 23.97 8.59 3.39
C THR A 239 23.85 7.32 4.21
N VAL A 240 24.34 6.20 3.66
CA VAL A 240 24.28 4.87 4.28
C VAL A 240 25.02 4.77 5.62
N ASP A 241 25.92 5.72 5.91
CA ASP A 241 26.72 5.76 7.13
C ASP A 241 25.96 6.22 8.39
N ASP A 242 24.73 6.72 8.24
CA ASP A 242 23.83 7.11 9.33
C ASP A 242 24.39 8.23 10.24
N VAL A 243 25.14 9.18 9.67
CA VAL A 243 25.84 10.22 10.46
C VAL A 243 25.04 11.52 10.55
N GLU A 244 25.00 12.29 9.47
CA GLU A 244 24.33 13.59 9.39
C GLU A 244 23.70 13.73 8.00
N LEU A 245 22.66 14.56 7.86
CA LEU A 245 22.13 14.89 6.54
C LEU A 245 23.24 15.56 5.73
N ALA A 246 23.61 14.96 4.60
CA ALA A 246 24.59 15.55 3.72
C ALA A 246 23.94 16.74 2.99
N ASP A 247 24.45 17.94 3.29
CA ASP A 247 23.90 19.23 2.84
C ASP A 247 24.28 19.49 1.38
N ILE A 248 23.31 19.49 0.44
CA ILE A 248 23.64 19.45 -1.00
C ILE A 248 23.25 20.69 -1.76
N ASN A 249 22.13 21.36 -1.45
CA ASN A 249 21.84 22.64 -2.09
C ASN A 249 20.63 23.43 -1.56
N SER A 250 20.14 23.17 -0.35
CA SER A 250 19.08 23.99 0.22
C SER A 250 19.71 24.98 1.20
N ASN A 251 19.68 26.28 0.90
CA ASN A 251 19.91 27.33 1.92
C ASN A 251 18.83 27.32 3.03
N LEU A 252 18.13 26.20 3.20
CA LEU A 252 16.96 25.94 4.03
C LEU A 252 17.16 24.58 4.73
N PRO A 253 17.69 24.59 5.96
CA PRO A 253 17.77 23.37 6.75
C PRO A 253 16.35 22.87 7.08
N VAL A 254 16.14 21.56 7.00
CA VAL A 254 14.88 20.92 7.44
C VAL A 254 15.02 20.55 8.93
N GLU A 255 15.01 21.57 9.78
CA GLU A 255 15.19 21.41 11.23
C GLU A 255 14.14 20.46 11.83
N GLY A 256 14.59 19.59 12.73
CA GLY A 256 13.73 18.59 13.37
C GLY A 256 13.59 17.28 12.57
N THR A 257 14.27 17.15 11.44
CA THR A 257 14.40 15.86 10.75
C THR A 257 15.02 14.81 11.67
N VAL A 258 14.44 13.62 11.66
CA VAL A 258 14.98 12.42 12.33
C VAL A 258 15.03 11.34 11.28
N PHE A 259 16.14 10.61 11.21
CA PHE A 259 16.27 9.47 10.33
C PHE A 259 17.07 8.36 10.99
N LYS A 260 16.97 7.16 10.42
CA LYS A 260 17.80 6.03 10.79
C LYS A 260 18.09 5.16 9.58
N VAL A 261 19.33 4.72 9.45
CA VAL A 261 19.75 3.72 8.47
C VAL A 261 20.06 2.38 9.15
N VAL A 262 19.60 1.28 8.53
CA VAL A 262 19.87 -0.09 8.98
C VAL A 262 20.32 -0.93 7.78
N LEU A 263 21.50 -1.51 7.86
CA LEU A 263 21.98 -2.47 6.85
C LEU A 263 21.12 -3.74 6.85
N THR A 264 20.91 -4.29 5.66
CA THR A 264 20.23 -5.56 5.42
C THR A 264 21.17 -6.53 4.70
N ASP A 265 20.74 -7.77 4.51
CA ASP A 265 21.52 -8.77 3.76
C ASP A 265 21.65 -8.42 2.27
N SER A 266 20.80 -7.51 1.76
CA SER A 266 20.70 -7.14 0.35
C SER A 266 20.91 -5.65 0.09
N GLY A 267 21.26 -4.86 1.11
CA GLY A 267 21.42 -3.40 1.01
C GLY A 267 21.18 -2.70 2.33
N TYR A 268 20.26 -1.74 2.35
CA TYR A 268 19.98 -0.95 3.55
C TYR A 268 18.59 -0.34 3.53
N ASN A 269 18.03 -0.16 4.73
CA ASN A 269 16.78 0.54 4.95
C ASN A 269 17.06 1.95 5.45
N ILE A 270 16.31 2.92 4.96
CA ILE A 270 16.24 4.27 5.50
C ILE A 270 14.82 4.51 5.98
N GLU A 271 14.69 4.97 7.22
CA GLU A 271 13.44 5.46 7.76
C GLU A 271 13.63 6.90 8.23
N ALA A 272 12.76 7.82 7.82
CA ALA A 272 12.90 9.22 8.15
C ALA A 272 11.56 9.94 8.38
N SER A 273 11.60 10.95 9.24
CA SER A 273 10.54 11.91 9.48
C SER A 273 11.03 13.32 9.21
N PHE A 274 10.27 14.10 8.45
CA PHE A 274 10.55 15.49 8.10
C PHE A 274 9.39 16.37 8.58
N PRO A 275 9.64 17.41 9.39
CA PRO A 275 8.58 18.32 9.79
C PRO A 275 7.98 19.07 8.60
N LEU A 276 6.66 18.98 8.43
CA LEU A 276 5.92 19.65 7.35
C LEU A 276 6.10 21.18 7.42
N GLU A 277 6.17 21.75 8.62
CA GLU A 277 6.45 23.16 8.83
C GLU A 277 7.82 23.58 8.27
N ALA A 278 8.85 22.74 8.47
CA ALA A 278 10.20 23.01 7.97
C ALA A 278 10.28 22.90 6.43
N LEU A 279 9.46 22.01 5.85
CA LEU A 279 9.28 21.88 4.41
C LEU A 279 8.29 22.92 3.82
N GLN A 280 7.60 23.70 4.68
CA GLN A 280 6.49 24.59 4.29
C GLN A 280 5.38 23.91 3.48
N ILE A 281 5.13 22.62 3.74
CA ILE A 281 4.05 21.85 3.12
C ILE A 281 2.80 21.97 4.00
N TYR A 282 1.67 22.36 3.40
CA TYR A 282 0.38 22.53 4.08
C TYR A 282 -0.69 21.63 3.44
N PRO A 283 -0.85 20.38 3.92
CA PRO A 283 -1.76 19.38 3.33
C PRO A 283 -3.25 19.61 3.61
#